data_AF-A0A1H7IQ34-F1
#
_entry.id   AF-A0A1H7IQ34-F1
#
_cell.length_a   1.000
_cell.length_b   1.000
_cell.length_c   1.000
_cell.angle_alpha   90.00
_cell.angle_beta   90.00
_cell.angle_gamma   90.00
#
_symmetry.space_group_name_H-M   'P 1'
#
loop_
_entity.id
_entity.type
_entity.pdbx_description
1 polymer ?
#
loop_
_entity_poly.entity_id
_entity_poly.type
_entity_poly.pdbx_seq_one_letter_code
_entity_poly.pdbx_strand_id
1 'polypeptide(L)'
;MSTLAERLRAGVRHGSRAEIAAVELLIADTESGWFYHDEGDFVYYCVSDDRDNDTASIDWDEARRFFENADPDYEIANKIAILDFAIALIEDRFRLGFLSDQQRRLFATAAANATGNGG
;
A
#
# COMPACT_ATOMS: atom_id res chain seq x y z
N MET A 1 -2.60 -18.35 15.21
CA MET A 1 -3.24 -17.05 14.97
C MET A 1 -2.63 -16.51 13.70
N SER A 2 -3.44 -16.03 12.77
CA SER A 2 -2.99 -15.45 11.51
C SER A 2 -2.22 -14.16 11.78
N THR A 3 -1.15 -13.92 11.03
CA THR A 3 -0.38 -12.68 11.08
C THR A 3 -1.23 -11.50 10.58
N LEU A 4 -0.89 -10.26 10.94
CA LEU A 4 -1.57 -9.09 10.40
C LEU A 4 -1.56 -9.06 8.87
N ALA A 5 -0.44 -9.42 8.24
CA ALA A 5 -0.33 -9.50 6.78
C ALA A 5 -1.31 -10.50 6.15
N GLU A 6 -1.48 -11.68 6.76
CA GLU A 6 -2.46 -12.68 6.30
C GLU A 6 -3.90 -12.17 6.43
N ARG A 7 -4.22 -11.47 7.52
CA ARG A 7 -5.54 -10.88 7.76
C ARG A 7 -5.83 -9.71 6.81
N LEU A 8 -4.84 -8.89 6.50
CA LEU A 8 -4.94 -7.83 5.49
C LEU A 8 -5.23 -8.41 4.11
N ARG A 9 -4.49 -9.45 3.71
CA ARG A 9 -4.75 -10.19 2.46
C ARG A 9 -6.14 -10.79 2.42
N ALA A 10 -6.61 -11.36 3.54
CA ALA A 10 -7.96 -11.89 3.65
C ALA A 10 -9.03 -10.79 3.51
N GLY A 11 -8.79 -9.61 4.08
CA GLY A 11 -9.68 -8.45 3.99
C GLY A 11 -9.90 -7.94 2.56
N VAL A 12 -8.84 -7.93 1.74
CA VAL A 12 -8.91 -7.43 0.36
C VAL A 12 -9.13 -8.51 -0.70
N ARG A 13 -9.33 -9.78 -0.31
CA ARG A 13 -9.45 -10.91 -1.27
C ARG A 13 -10.58 -10.77 -2.29
N HIS A 14 -11.61 -9.99 -1.95
CA HIS A 14 -12.75 -9.67 -2.81
C HIS A 14 -12.77 -8.21 -3.27
N GLY A 15 -11.72 -7.46 -2.95
CA GLY A 15 -11.52 -6.06 -3.33
C GLY A 15 -11.11 -5.89 -4.79
N SER A 16 -10.85 -4.65 -5.16
CA SER A 16 -10.37 -4.34 -6.51
C SER A 16 -8.93 -4.83 -6.72
N ARG A 17 -8.51 -5.04 -7.98
CA ARG A 17 -7.10 -5.38 -8.26
C ARG A 17 -6.13 -4.30 -7.79
N ALA A 18 -6.57 -3.04 -7.79
CA ALA A 18 -5.79 -1.91 -7.31
C ALA A 18 -5.61 -1.94 -5.79
N GLU A 19 -6.68 -2.24 -5.06
CA GLU A 19 -6.66 -2.38 -3.61
C GLU A 19 -5.78 -3.57 -3.16
N ILE A 20 -5.90 -4.72 -3.83
CA ILE A 20 -5.02 -5.86 -3.59
C ILE A 20 -3.56 -5.49 -3.82
N ALA A 21 -3.26 -4.80 -4.94
CA ALA A 21 -1.89 -4.39 -5.26
C ALA A 21 -1.34 -3.36 -4.26
N ALA A 22 -2.17 -2.44 -3.79
CA ALA A 22 -1.81 -1.44 -2.78
C ALA A 22 -1.47 -2.08 -1.42
N VAL A 23 -2.26 -3.06 -0.98
CA VAL A 23 -1.96 -3.83 0.24
C VAL A 23 -0.70 -4.66 0.08
N GLU A 24 -0.54 -5.39 -1.03
CA GLU A 24 0.66 -6.18 -1.27
C GLU A 24 1.93 -5.32 -1.34
N LEU A 25 1.85 -4.10 -1.87
CA LEU A 25 2.97 -3.16 -1.89
C LEU A 25 3.45 -2.84 -0.47
N LEU A 26 2.54 -2.48 0.43
CA LEU A 26 2.89 -2.16 1.82
C LEU A 26 3.41 -3.39 2.58
N ILE A 27 2.86 -4.58 2.30
CA ILE A 27 3.32 -5.83 2.91
C ILE A 27 4.73 -6.20 2.42
N ALA A 28 5.01 -5.99 1.13
CA ALA A 28 6.30 -6.30 0.52
C ALA A 28 7.40 -5.31 0.91
N ASP A 29 7.05 -4.08 1.24
CA ASP A 29 7.98 -3.07 1.73
C ASP A 29 8.39 -3.32 3.19
N THR A 30 9.29 -4.30 3.35
CA THR A 30 9.82 -4.67 4.67
C THR A 30 10.76 -3.63 5.26
N GLU A 31 11.35 -2.75 4.44
CA GLU A 31 12.29 -1.73 4.90
C GLU A 31 11.60 -0.64 5.72
N SER A 32 10.39 -0.24 5.30
CA SER A 32 9.60 0.76 6.03
C SER A 32 8.96 0.23 7.31
N GLY A 33 8.91 -1.09 7.49
CA GLY A 33 8.43 -1.72 8.72
C GLY A 33 6.94 -1.52 9.01
N TRP A 34 6.10 -1.30 8.00
CA TRP A 34 4.67 -0.95 8.12
C TRP A 34 3.89 -1.83 9.11
N PHE A 35 4.17 -3.13 9.10
CA PHE A 35 3.45 -4.16 9.86
C PHE A 35 4.39 -4.99 10.76
N TYR A 36 5.61 -4.51 11.04
CA TYR A 36 6.59 -5.26 11.83
C TYR A 36 6.18 -5.36 13.31
N HIS A 37 5.39 -4.40 13.78
CA HIS A 37 4.83 -4.38 15.12
C HIS A 37 3.32 -4.16 15.00
N ASP A 38 2.53 -5.11 15.49
CA ASP A 38 1.07 -5.00 15.61
C ASP A 38 0.62 -3.79 16.47
N GLU A 39 1.57 -3.13 17.14
CA GLU A 39 1.39 -1.95 18.01
C GLU A 39 2.09 -0.70 17.46
N GLY A 40 2.69 -0.74 16.26
CA GLY A 40 3.28 0.44 15.65
C GLY A 40 2.22 1.51 15.38
N ASP A 41 2.60 2.80 15.46
CA ASP A 41 1.66 3.93 15.30
C ASP A 41 0.81 3.78 14.03
N PHE A 42 1.40 3.35 12.91
CA PHE A 42 0.65 3.11 11.67
C PHE A 42 -0.44 2.04 11.85
N VAL A 43 -0.12 0.90 12.46
CA VAL A 43 -1.12 -0.16 12.71
C VAL A 43 -2.19 0.33 13.67
N TYR A 44 -1.80 1.04 14.73
CA TYR A 44 -2.73 1.56 15.73
C TYR A 44 -3.73 2.57 15.16
N TYR A 45 -3.28 3.49 14.31
CA TYR A 45 -4.13 4.56 13.77
C TYR A 45 -4.81 4.22 12.43
N CYS A 46 -4.18 3.39 11.59
CA CYS A 46 -4.58 3.24 10.19
C CYS A 46 -5.13 1.85 9.87
N VAL A 47 -5.13 0.90 10.81
CA VAL A 47 -5.60 -0.47 10.55
C VAL A 47 -6.77 -0.81 11.46
N SER A 48 -7.87 -1.26 10.85
CA SER A 48 -8.98 -1.90 11.55
C SER A 48 -8.78 -3.41 11.56
N ASP A 49 -8.67 -4.00 12.75
CA ASP A 49 -8.47 -5.44 12.96
C ASP A 49 -9.78 -6.10 13.42
N ASP A 50 -10.41 -6.87 12.52
CA ASP A 50 -11.58 -7.71 12.83
C ASP A 50 -11.10 -9.12 13.15
N ARG A 51 -10.79 -9.32 14.44
CA ARG A 51 -10.29 -10.59 14.97
C ARG A 51 -11.31 -11.71 14.94
N ASP A 52 -12.60 -11.39 14.91
CA ASP A 52 -13.67 -12.39 14.90
C ASP A 52 -13.81 -13.00 13.50
N ASN A 53 -13.57 -12.21 12.44
CA ASN A 53 -13.61 -12.66 11.05
C ASN A 53 -12.23 -13.02 10.46
N ASP A 54 -11.16 -12.91 11.25
CA ASP A 54 -9.77 -13.12 10.82
C ASP A 54 -9.39 -12.26 9.60
N THR A 55 -9.85 -11.00 9.62
CA THR A 55 -9.62 -10.02 8.55
C THR A 55 -9.15 -8.70 9.13
N ALA A 56 -8.35 -7.97 8.37
CA ALA A 56 -7.97 -6.61 8.69
C ALA A 56 -8.11 -5.73 7.44
N SER A 57 -8.31 -4.42 7.65
CA SER A 57 -8.40 -3.44 6.57
C SER A 57 -7.62 -2.18 6.91
N ILE A 58 -7.02 -1.57 5.89
CA ILE A 58 -6.36 -0.27 6.02
C ILE A 58 -7.42 0.82 5.81
N ASP A 59 -7.52 1.75 6.75
CA ASP A 59 -8.22 3.02 6.55
C ASP A 59 -7.27 3.95 5.78
N TRP A 60 -7.51 4.07 4.47
CA TRP A 60 -6.65 4.84 3.56
C TRP A 60 -6.74 6.36 3.79
N ASP A 61 -7.85 6.85 4.34
CA ASP A 61 -8.01 8.27 4.67
C ASP A 61 -7.21 8.59 5.93
N GLU A 62 -7.25 7.73 6.96
CA GLU A 62 -6.41 7.86 8.15
C GLU A 62 -4.93 7.65 7.81
N ALA A 63 -4.59 6.68 6.95
CA ALA A 63 -3.21 6.49 6.48
C ALA A 63 -2.66 7.76 5.82
N ARG A 64 -3.45 8.42 4.99
CA ARG A 64 -3.08 9.71 4.39
C ARG A 64 -2.84 10.79 5.45
N ARG A 65 -3.79 10.97 6.38
CA ARG A 65 -3.70 11.97 7.45
C ARG A 65 -2.52 11.74 8.39
N PHE A 66 -2.17 10.48 8.62
CA PHE A 66 -1.09 10.08 9.50
C PHE A 66 0.25 10.72 9.06
N PHE A 67 0.51 10.78 7.76
CA PHE A 67 1.74 11.38 7.23
C PHE A 67 1.63 12.86 6.82
N GLU A 68 0.43 13.37 6.55
CA GLU A 68 0.24 14.81 6.28
C GLU A 68 0.68 15.70 7.46
N ASN A 69 0.69 15.14 8.68
CA ASN A 69 1.12 15.83 9.89
C ASN A 69 2.56 15.50 10.34
N ALA A 70 3.27 14.64 9.60
CA ALA A 70 4.63 14.23 9.93
C ALA A 70 5.64 15.26 9.40
N ASP A 71 6.67 15.58 10.20
CA ASP A 71 7.81 16.37 9.72
C ASP A 71 8.66 15.49 8.79
N PRO A 72 8.82 15.82 7.49
CA PRO A 72 9.47 14.92 6.55
C PRO A 72 10.98 14.91 6.78
N ASP A 73 11.45 13.97 7.59
CA ASP A 73 12.82 13.46 7.48
C ASP A 73 12.93 12.43 6.34
N TYR A 74 14.16 11.99 6.05
CA TYR A 74 14.40 11.06 4.94
C TYR A 74 13.69 9.71 5.11
N GLU A 75 13.56 9.21 6.34
CA GLU A 75 12.89 7.93 6.62
C GLU A 75 11.38 8.05 6.41
N ILE A 76 10.79 9.18 6.81
CA ILE A 76 9.38 9.50 6.62
C ILE A 76 9.08 9.74 5.12
N ALA A 77 9.98 10.40 4.38
CA ALA A 77 9.79 10.67 2.96
C ALA A 77 9.66 9.40 2.10
N ASN A 78 10.46 8.37 2.38
CA ASN A 78 10.36 7.08 1.67
C ASN A 78 9.02 6.38 1.94
N LYS A 79 8.56 6.40 3.20
CA LYS A 79 7.25 5.86 3.60
C LYS A 79 6.10 6.58 2.91
N ILE A 80 6.16 7.91 2.86
CA ILE A 80 5.18 8.74 2.16
C ILE A 80 5.10 8.38 0.68
N ALA A 81 6.25 8.23 0.01
CA ALA A 81 6.26 7.92 -1.43
C ALA A 81 5.56 6.59 -1.75
N ILE A 82 5.77 5.57 -0.91
CA ILE A 82 5.16 4.25 -1.07
C ILE A 82 3.66 4.31 -0.80
N LEU A 83 3.24 5.01 0.27
CA LEU A 83 1.84 5.20 0.58
C LEU A 83 1.12 6.03 -0.50
N ASP A 84 1.73 7.10 -1.00
CA ASP A 84 1.17 7.91 -2.09
C ASP A 84 0.93 7.09 -3.35
N PHE A 85 1.86 6.19 -3.68
CA PHE A 85 1.68 5.27 -4.80
C PHE A 85 0.54 4.28 -4.54
N ALA A 86 0.45 3.69 -3.34
CA ALA A 86 -0.65 2.81 -2.95
C ALA A 86 -2.02 3.51 -3.09
N ILE A 87 -2.14 4.74 -2.57
CA ILE A 87 -3.36 5.56 -2.68
C ILE A 87 -3.67 5.89 -4.15
N ALA A 88 -2.66 6.24 -4.95
CA ALA A 88 -2.85 6.56 -6.36
C ALA A 88 -3.37 5.36 -7.18
N LEU A 89 -3.01 4.13 -6.80
CA LEU A 89 -3.58 2.90 -7.38
C LEU A 89 -5.07 2.78 -7.03
N ILE A 90 -5.43 2.92 -5.75
CA ILE A 90 -6.80 2.76 -5.25
C ILE A 90 -7.74 3.78 -5.88
N GLU A 91 -7.30 5.04 -5.96
CA GLU A 91 -8.06 6.13 -6.58
C GLU A 91 -8.10 6.05 -8.12
N ASP A 92 -7.44 5.06 -8.73
CA ASP A 92 -7.28 4.91 -10.19
C ASP A 92 -6.80 6.22 -10.86
N ARG A 93 -5.87 6.95 -10.21
CA ARG A 93 -5.43 8.28 -10.68
C ARG A 93 -4.86 8.26 -12.10
N PHE A 94 -4.19 7.15 -12.44
CA PHE A 94 -3.58 6.94 -13.75
C PHE A 94 -4.49 6.22 -14.75
N ARG A 95 -5.74 5.92 -14.38
CA ARG A 95 -6.73 5.27 -15.25
C ARG A 95 -6.22 3.95 -15.85
N LEU A 96 -5.45 3.18 -15.07
CA LEU A 96 -4.79 1.96 -15.54
C LEU A 96 -5.80 0.90 -16.01
N GLY A 97 -7.02 0.94 -15.44
CA GLY A 97 -8.14 0.10 -15.85
C GLY A 97 -8.57 0.30 -17.30
N PHE A 98 -8.39 1.51 -17.86
CA PHE A 98 -8.78 1.86 -19.23
C PHE A 98 -7.71 1.54 -20.28
N LEU A 99 -6.48 1.24 -19.83
CA LEU A 99 -5.37 0.92 -20.72
C LEU A 99 -5.47 -0.50 -21.27
N SER A 100 -5.01 -0.68 -22.51
CA SER A 100 -4.78 -2.02 -23.06
C SER A 100 -3.62 -2.73 -22.34
N ASP A 101 -3.55 -4.05 -22.45
CA ASP A 101 -2.46 -4.81 -21.82
C ASP A 101 -1.07 -4.40 -22.32
N GLN A 102 -0.96 -3.97 -23.59
CA GLN A 102 0.29 -3.43 -24.12
C GLN A 102 0.66 -2.10 -23.44
N GLN A 103 -0.31 -1.20 -23.27
CA GLN A 103 -0.10 0.09 -22.60
C GLN A 103 0.24 -0.08 -21.12
N ARG A 104 -0.42 -1.00 -20.40
CA ARG A 104 -0.08 -1.32 -19.00
C ARG A 104 1.35 -1.82 -18.86
N ARG A 105 1.81 -2.68 -19.78
CA ARG A 105 3.21 -3.14 -19.82
C ARG A 105 4.18 -1.98 -20.04
N LEU A 106 3.87 -1.06 -20.95
CA LEU A 106 4.70 0.13 -21.17
C LEU A 106 4.81 1.00 -19.91
N PHE A 107 3.70 1.21 -19.18
CA PHE A 107 3.71 1.94 -17.91
C PHE A 107 4.60 1.25 -16.86
N ALA A 108 4.46 -0.07 -16.70
CA ALA A 108 5.29 -0.83 -15.76
C ALA A 108 6.78 -0.76 -16.11
N THR A 109 7.13 -0.89 -17.39
CA THR A 109 8.52 -0.73 -17.86
C THR A 109 9.04 0.69 -17.66
N ALA A 110 8.24 1.71 -17.95
CA ALA A 110 8.62 3.10 -17.75
C ALA A 110 8.90 3.41 -16.27
N ALA A 111 8.06 2.90 -15.36
CA ALA A 111 8.27 3.02 -13.92
C ALA A 111 9.57 2.33 -13.47
N ALA A 112 9.82 1.08 -13.90
CA ALA A 112 11.05 0.35 -13.56
C ALA A 112 12.32 1.03 -14.09
N ASN A 113 12.26 1.61 -15.30
CA ASN A 113 13.39 2.34 -15.89
C ASN A 113 13.69 3.64 -15.14
N ALA A 114 12.66 4.35 -14.68
CA ALA A 114 12.82 5.61 -13.94
C ALA A 114 13.54 5.41 -12.59
N THR A 115 13.42 4.23 -11.98
CA THR A 115 14.07 3.89 -10.70
C THR A 115 15.43 3.19 -10.86
N GLY A 116 15.94 3.04 -12.09
CA GLY A 116 17.23 2.40 -12.36
C GLY A 116 17.22 0.87 -12.33
N ASN A 117 16.05 0.22 -12.26
CA ASN A 117 15.90 -1.25 -12.25
C ASN A 117 15.73 -1.85 -13.66
N GLY A 118 16.00 -1.07 -14.70
CA GLY A 118 15.73 -1.41 -16.11
C GLY A 118 16.98 -1.64 -16.98
N GLY A 119 18.07 -2.12 -16.38
CA GLY A 119 19.32 -2.48 -17.07
C GLY A 119 19.52 -3.98 -17.18
#